data_AF-W9ZUA3-F1
#
_entry.id   AF-W9ZUA3-F1
#
_cell.length_a   1.000
_cell.length_b   1.000
_cell.length_c   1.000
_cell.angle_alpha   90.00
_cell.angle_beta   90.00
_cell.angle_gamma   90.00
#
_symmetry.space_group_name_H-M   'P 1'
#
loop_
_entity.id
_entity.type
_entity.pdbx_description
1 polymer ?
#
loop_
_entity_poly.entity_id
_entity_poly.type
_entity_poly.pdbx_seq_one_letter_code
_entity_poly.pdbx_strand_id
1 'polypeptide(L)'
;MEVIQPFTLAPWEARIHVILNSLGEEEEDKIKELAKAGWAVRIATSSSARNDLVGMGGAIRIPISVARAGKISETFSVTLGTREEHNPYTAELAAIAHGLGCLPEIKHRVIVILTSNRSAAQATGNPRQQSGQGHIREIYDAIEKLRRNGNRVNLIWLPANAHLRDKHNIPTEARKGLHRLLKSLSPKLLDPNKALLPADGSARHDKLQVYEGFACLNCPFRTISIQLMRRHQSSPPEGCSSGVSHTRSLRRRDLDQQFECVYLQTWTTGSTRKYWIIKRGGSIVRQVDSPTLLFLIVVYP
;
A
#
# COMPACT_ATOMS: atom_id res chain seq x y z
N MET A 1 -6.43 3.30 27.00
CA MET A 1 -7.51 4.28 26.79
C MET A 1 -6.91 5.67 26.94
N GLU A 2 -7.01 6.53 25.92
CA GLU A 2 -6.46 7.89 25.95
C GLU A 2 -7.32 8.80 26.83
N VAL A 3 -6.69 9.63 27.67
CA VAL A 3 -7.38 10.67 28.45
C VAL A 3 -7.52 11.91 27.58
N ILE A 4 -8.76 12.24 27.17
CA ILE A 4 -9.05 13.39 26.31
C ILE A 4 -9.12 14.66 27.16
N GLN A 5 -8.18 15.57 26.95
CA GLN A 5 -8.16 16.87 27.60
C GLN A 5 -9.06 17.90 26.89
N PRO A 6 -9.53 18.94 27.60
CA PRO A 6 -10.34 20.00 27.00
C PRO A 6 -9.66 20.75 25.85
N PHE A 7 -8.33 20.87 25.91
CA PHE A 7 -7.50 21.51 24.89
C PHE A 7 -6.29 20.64 24.60
N THR A 8 -6.11 20.27 23.32
CA THR A 8 -4.93 19.50 22.88
C THR A 8 -3.67 20.36 22.78
N LEU A 9 -3.85 21.63 22.45
CA LEU A 9 -2.80 22.64 22.25
C LEU A 9 -3.24 23.94 22.91
N ALA A 10 -2.29 24.77 23.33
CA ALA A 10 -2.63 26.06 23.90
C ALA A 10 -3.36 26.95 22.87
N PRO A 11 -4.32 27.81 23.29
CA PRO A 11 -5.05 28.69 22.38
C PRO A 11 -4.17 29.66 21.58
N TRP A 12 -3.01 30.04 22.13
CA TRP A 12 -2.06 30.97 21.52
C TRP A 12 -1.00 30.32 20.62
N GLU A 13 -0.95 28.97 20.55
CA GLU A 13 0.01 28.28 19.68
C GLU A 13 -0.35 28.42 18.19
N ALA A 14 0.64 28.70 17.35
CA ALA A 14 0.42 28.91 15.91
C ALA A 14 -0.03 27.62 15.20
N ARG A 15 -1.24 27.63 14.65
CA ARG A 15 -1.82 26.48 13.94
C ARG A 15 -1.12 26.20 12.61
N ILE A 16 -1.15 24.94 12.17
CA ILE A 16 -0.71 24.60 10.81
C ILE A 16 -1.71 25.14 9.78
N HIS A 17 -1.22 25.59 8.64
CA HIS A 17 -2.09 25.96 7.53
C HIS A 17 -2.66 24.69 6.89
N VAL A 18 -3.98 24.52 6.99
CA VAL A 18 -4.70 23.35 6.46
C VAL A 18 -5.67 23.75 5.37
N ILE A 19 -5.63 22.99 4.28
CA ILE A 19 -6.46 23.18 3.10
C ILE A 19 -7.44 22.01 2.97
N LEU A 20 -8.74 22.29 3.13
CA LEU A 20 -9.83 21.29 3.23
C LEU A 20 -10.77 21.24 2.01
N ASN A 21 -10.38 21.78 0.86
CA ASN A 21 -11.21 21.91 -0.35
C ASN A 21 -12.55 22.61 -0.10
N SER A 22 -12.52 23.94 -0.15
CA SER A 22 -13.69 24.81 -0.28
C SER A 22 -13.34 26.11 -1.00
N LEU A 23 -12.31 26.09 -1.85
CA LEU A 23 -11.79 27.28 -2.53
C LEU A 23 -11.90 27.08 -4.03
N GLY A 24 -12.16 28.18 -4.75
CA GLY A 24 -12.46 28.17 -6.19
C GLY A 24 -11.40 27.49 -7.06
N GLU A 25 -11.76 27.21 -8.31
CA GLU A 25 -10.96 26.41 -9.26
C GLU A 25 -9.49 26.87 -9.36
N GLU A 26 -9.24 28.18 -9.34
CA GLU A 26 -7.89 28.76 -9.42
C GLU A 26 -6.99 28.45 -8.22
N GLU A 27 -7.56 28.42 -7.01
CA GLU A 27 -6.79 28.06 -5.82
C GLU A 27 -6.54 26.56 -5.76
N GLU A 28 -7.51 25.76 -6.20
CA GLU A 28 -7.31 24.31 -6.33
C GLU A 28 -6.13 24.00 -7.25
N ASP A 29 -5.97 24.75 -8.34
CA ASP A 29 -4.85 24.57 -9.27
C ASP A 29 -3.51 25.02 -8.67
N LYS A 30 -3.46 26.14 -7.94
CA LYS A 30 -2.25 26.53 -7.18
C LYS A 30 -1.86 25.49 -6.14
N ILE A 31 -2.84 24.89 -5.46
CA ILE A 31 -2.63 23.83 -4.46
C ILE A 31 -2.12 22.55 -5.12
N LYS A 32 -2.68 22.17 -6.28
CA LYS A 32 -2.19 21.05 -7.10
C LYS A 32 -0.76 21.30 -7.58
N GLU A 33 -0.45 22.51 -8.02
CA GLU A 33 0.90 22.87 -8.45
C GLU A 33 1.89 22.82 -7.29
N LEU A 34 1.52 23.29 -6.09
CA LEU A 34 2.32 23.10 -4.88
C LEU A 34 2.52 21.62 -4.52
N ALA A 35 1.48 20.79 -4.68
CA ALA A 35 1.57 19.35 -4.49
C ALA A 35 2.38 18.64 -5.59
N LYS A 36 2.56 19.25 -6.77
CA LYS A 36 3.32 18.71 -7.92
C LYS A 36 4.70 19.34 -8.10
N ALA A 37 5.01 20.41 -7.38
CA ALA A 37 6.27 21.14 -7.42
C ALA A 37 7.49 20.30 -7.02
N GLY A 38 8.33 19.89 -7.97
CA GLY A 38 9.48 19.00 -7.78
C GLY A 38 10.50 19.43 -6.71
N TRP A 39 10.49 20.70 -6.29
CA TRP A 39 11.37 21.28 -5.27
C TRP A 39 10.85 21.16 -3.83
N ALA A 40 9.58 20.79 -3.62
CA ALA A 40 8.97 20.65 -2.30
C ALA A 40 9.16 19.24 -1.72
N VAL A 41 9.37 19.14 -0.41
CA VAL A 41 9.32 17.87 0.32
C VAL A 41 7.86 17.48 0.47
N ARG A 42 7.53 16.22 0.21
CA ARG A 42 6.14 15.73 0.25
C ARG A 42 6.00 14.53 1.15
N ILE A 43 4.95 14.54 1.97
CA ILE A 43 4.54 13.39 2.76
C ILE A 43 3.10 13.10 2.33
N ALA A 44 2.85 11.93 1.77
CA ALA A 44 1.50 11.45 1.51
C ALA A 44 1.13 10.39 2.54
N THR A 45 -0.01 10.54 3.19
CA THR A 45 -0.49 9.61 4.22
C THR A 45 -1.83 9.03 3.85
N SER A 46 -2.05 7.81 4.33
CA SER A 46 -3.32 7.10 4.23
C SER A 46 -3.51 6.15 5.41
N SER A 47 -4.77 5.88 5.70
CA SER A 47 -5.20 4.93 6.72
C SER A 47 -6.09 3.88 6.09
N SER A 48 -6.02 2.66 6.60
CA SER A 48 -6.84 1.54 6.14
C SER A 48 -7.40 0.79 7.33
N ALA A 49 -8.70 0.49 7.28
CA ALA A 49 -9.33 -0.50 8.14
C ALA A 49 -9.87 -1.62 7.25
N ARG A 50 -9.29 -2.82 7.36
CA ARG A 50 -9.71 -4.01 6.61
C ARG A 50 -9.56 -5.24 7.48
N ASN A 51 -10.56 -6.14 7.42
CA ASN A 51 -10.56 -7.38 8.20
C ASN A 51 -10.30 -7.14 9.70
N ASP A 52 -10.96 -6.13 10.26
CA ASP A 52 -10.84 -5.70 11.66
C ASP A 52 -9.44 -5.28 12.11
N LEU A 53 -8.50 -5.14 11.17
CA LEU A 53 -7.19 -4.55 11.40
C LEU A 53 -7.16 -3.13 10.88
N VAL A 54 -6.53 -2.25 11.66
CA VAL A 54 -6.27 -0.86 11.31
C VAL A 54 -4.78 -0.67 11.08
N GLY A 55 -4.45 -0.07 9.95
CA GLY A 55 -3.08 0.25 9.58
C GLY A 55 -2.95 1.67 9.08
N MET A 56 -1.74 2.18 9.19
CA MET A 56 -1.31 3.43 8.62
C MET A 56 -0.29 3.18 7.51
N GLY A 57 -0.22 4.07 6.54
CA GLY A 57 0.82 4.05 5.53
C GLY A 57 1.08 5.43 4.98
N GLY A 58 2.26 5.58 4.40
CA GLY A 58 2.62 6.82 3.75
C GLY A 58 3.83 6.71 2.85
N ALA A 59 4.02 7.74 2.05
CA ALA A 59 5.14 7.91 1.15
C ALA A 59 5.75 9.28 1.36
N ILE A 60 7.05 9.33 1.56
CA ILE A 60 7.84 10.54 1.69
C ILE A 60 8.63 10.68 0.41
N ARG A 61 8.58 11.86 -0.21
CA ARG A 61 9.42 12.23 -1.34
C ARG A 61 10.22 13.48 -1.00
N ILE A 62 11.53 13.34 -1.08
CA ILE A 62 12.50 14.40 -0.83
C ILE A 62 13.13 14.78 -2.17
N PRO A 63 13.20 16.06 -2.54
CA PRO A 63 13.86 16.49 -3.78
C PRO A 63 15.32 16.03 -3.82
N ILE A 64 15.82 15.75 -5.03
CA ILE A 64 17.21 15.31 -5.26
C ILE A 64 18.21 16.31 -4.66
N SER A 65 17.91 17.60 -4.69
CA SER A 65 18.75 18.67 -4.11
C SER A 65 18.89 18.61 -2.57
N VAL A 66 18.14 17.74 -1.91
CA VAL A 66 18.11 17.57 -0.44
C VAL A 66 18.40 16.12 -0.02
N ALA A 67 18.32 15.16 -0.95
CA ALA A 67 18.52 13.75 -0.66
C ALA A 67 19.98 13.47 -0.24
N ARG A 68 20.21 13.15 1.03
CA ARG A 68 21.47 12.53 1.49
C ARG A 68 21.45 11.03 1.17
N ALA A 69 22.58 10.49 0.69
CA ALA A 69 22.76 9.10 0.30
C ALA A 69 21.83 8.58 -0.85
N GLY A 70 21.26 9.47 -1.67
CA GLY A 70 20.44 9.08 -2.83
C GLY A 70 19.04 8.57 -2.51
N LYS A 71 18.60 8.58 -1.24
CA LYS A 71 17.24 8.19 -0.84
C LYS A 71 16.24 9.32 -1.12
N ILE A 72 15.69 9.33 -2.33
CA ILE A 72 14.76 10.36 -2.86
C ILE A 72 13.31 10.05 -2.44
N SER A 73 13.01 8.80 -2.12
CA SER A 73 11.67 8.35 -1.73
C SER A 73 11.74 7.29 -0.65
N GLU A 74 10.81 7.35 0.28
CA GLU A 74 10.61 6.35 1.34
C GLU A 74 9.13 6.03 1.43
N THR A 75 8.80 4.77 1.71
CA THR A 75 7.42 4.34 1.92
C THR A 75 7.34 3.53 3.20
N PHE A 76 6.33 3.79 4.01
CA PHE A 76 6.06 3.03 5.23
C PHE A 76 4.63 2.50 5.23
N SER A 77 4.45 1.36 5.86
CA SER A 77 3.15 0.74 6.10
C SER A 77 3.25 -0.02 7.40
N VAL A 78 2.39 0.30 8.36
CA VAL A 78 2.42 -0.25 9.72
C VAL A 78 1.00 -0.64 10.11
N THR A 79 0.83 -1.88 10.57
CA THR A 79 -0.41 -2.31 11.21
C THR A 79 -0.36 -1.86 12.66
N LEU A 80 -1.35 -1.08 13.09
CA LEU A 80 -1.41 -0.52 14.44
C LEU A 80 -2.06 -1.49 15.42
N GLY A 81 -3.10 -2.20 14.98
CA GLY A 81 -3.81 -3.14 15.82
C GLY A 81 -5.21 -3.42 15.28
N THR A 82 -6.11 -3.82 16.18
CA THR A 82 -7.49 -4.11 15.80
C THR A 82 -8.36 -2.85 15.75
N ARG A 83 -9.57 -2.97 15.22
CA ARG A 83 -10.53 -1.86 15.07
C ARG A 83 -11.18 -1.44 16.40
N GLU A 84 -11.17 -2.32 17.38
CA GLU A 84 -11.62 -2.05 18.75
C GLU A 84 -10.65 -1.10 19.47
N GLU A 85 -9.36 -1.22 19.16
CA GLU A 85 -8.29 -0.44 19.79
C GLU A 85 -7.97 0.84 19.01
N HIS A 86 -7.99 0.77 17.68
CA HIS A 86 -7.61 1.86 16.79
C HIS A 86 -8.71 2.17 15.77
N ASN A 87 -8.90 3.46 15.47
CA ASN A 87 -9.77 3.87 14.37
C ASN A 87 -8.95 4.43 13.18
N PRO A 88 -9.49 4.41 11.95
CA PRO A 88 -8.79 4.94 10.77
C PRO A 88 -8.35 6.40 10.91
N TYR A 89 -9.10 7.20 11.65
CA TYR A 89 -8.78 8.60 11.88
C TYR A 89 -7.53 8.77 12.76
N THR A 90 -7.43 8.04 13.88
CA THR A 90 -6.23 8.02 14.73
C THR A 90 -5.04 7.40 14.00
N ALA A 91 -5.28 6.40 13.16
CA ALA A 91 -4.25 5.80 12.32
C ALA A 91 -3.69 6.79 11.28
N GLU A 92 -4.54 7.64 10.71
CA GLU A 92 -4.06 8.70 9.82
C GLU A 92 -3.23 9.75 10.57
N LEU A 93 -3.65 10.16 11.78
CA LEU A 93 -2.86 11.07 12.61
C LEU A 93 -1.48 10.47 12.93
N ALA A 94 -1.44 9.20 13.29
CA ALA A 94 -0.20 8.46 13.50
C ALA A 94 0.66 8.43 12.22
N ALA A 95 0.04 8.26 11.04
CA ALA A 95 0.73 8.29 9.75
C ALA A 95 1.41 9.65 9.50
N ILE A 96 0.73 10.76 9.83
CA ILE A 96 1.26 12.11 9.69
C ILE A 96 2.43 12.31 10.66
N ALA A 97 2.25 11.93 11.93
CA ALA A 97 3.30 12.02 12.94
C ALA A 97 4.55 11.22 12.53
N HIS A 98 4.36 9.97 12.11
CA HIS A 98 5.43 9.10 11.65
C HIS A 98 6.12 9.66 10.40
N GLY A 99 5.35 10.12 9.41
CA GLY A 99 5.89 10.71 8.19
C GLY A 99 6.76 11.95 8.45
N LEU A 100 6.38 12.78 9.43
CA LEU A 100 7.18 13.93 9.86
C LEU A 100 8.43 13.51 10.63
N GLY A 101 8.33 12.50 11.48
CA GLY A 101 9.46 11.96 12.25
C GLY A 101 10.54 11.30 11.39
N CYS A 102 10.17 10.80 10.21
CA CYS A 102 11.12 10.21 9.25
C CYS A 102 11.83 11.24 8.36
N LEU A 103 11.50 12.53 8.47
CA LEU A 103 12.21 13.56 7.70
C LEU A 103 13.64 13.75 8.24
N PRO A 104 14.66 13.79 7.37
CA PRO A 104 16.01 14.17 7.78
C PRO A 104 16.05 15.65 8.19
N GLU A 105 17.19 16.09 8.73
CA GLU A 105 17.40 17.51 8.99
C GLU A 105 17.37 18.32 7.69
N ILE A 106 16.26 19.02 7.46
CA ILE A 106 16.03 19.89 6.31
C ILE A 106 15.81 21.32 6.79
N LYS A 107 16.27 22.29 5.99
CA LYS A 107 16.19 23.72 6.31
C LYS A 107 15.66 24.51 5.13
N HIS A 108 14.90 25.56 5.40
CA HIS A 108 14.38 26.51 4.39
C HIS A 108 13.62 25.85 3.22
N ARG A 109 12.86 24.77 3.50
CA ARG A 109 12.03 24.07 2.52
C ARG A 109 10.55 24.28 2.76
N VAL A 110 9.77 24.10 1.70
CA VAL A 110 8.33 23.89 1.81
C VAL A 110 8.07 22.39 1.90
N ILE A 111 7.33 22.01 2.94
CA ILE A 111 6.92 20.66 3.25
C ILE A 111 5.41 20.60 3.06
N VAL A 112 4.97 19.71 2.19
CA VAL A 112 3.56 19.52 1.88
C VAL A 112 3.14 18.15 2.37
N ILE A 113 2.20 18.13 3.31
CA ILE A 113 1.59 16.91 3.82
C ILE A 113 0.26 16.72 3.10
N LEU A 114 0.07 15.57 2.46
CA LEU A 114 -1.12 15.17 1.73
C LEU A 114 -1.79 14.07 2.54
N THR A 115 -3.01 14.29 2.99
CA THR A 115 -3.78 13.25 3.70
C THR A 115 -5.03 12.87 2.93
N SER A 116 -5.35 11.58 2.95
CA SER A 116 -6.59 11.06 2.39
C SER A 116 -7.81 11.24 3.31
N ASN A 117 -7.57 11.57 4.58
CA ASN A 117 -8.61 11.63 5.62
C ASN A 117 -8.93 13.09 6.01
N ARG A 118 -10.14 13.54 5.63
CA ARG A 118 -10.61 14.92 5.91
C ARG A 118 -10.67 15.22 7.41
N SER A 119 -11.12 14.24 8.21
CA SER A 119 -11.28 14.42 9.65
C SER A 119 -9.93 14.60 10.32
N ALA A 120 -8.92 13.82 9.91
CA ALA A 120 -7.54 13.98 10.38
C ALA A 120 -7.01 15.37 10.02
N ALA A 121 -7.21 15.81 8.77
CA ALA A 121 -6.81 17.14 8.35
C ALA A 121 -7.45 18.25 9.19
N GLN A 122 -8.76 18.17 9.38
CA GLN A 122 -9.51 19.15 10.17
C GLN A 122 -9.06 19.18 11.63
N ALA A 123 -8.83 18.01 12.23
CA ALA A 123 -8.36 17.91 13.61
C ALA A 123 -6.95 18.46 13.78
N THR A 124 -6.05 18.24 12.81
CA THR A 124 -4.71 18.85 12.85
C THR A 124 -4.77 20.37 12.69
N GLY A 125 -5.66 20.88 11.83
CA GLY A 125 -5.81 22.33 11.62
C GLY A 125 -6.49 23.07 12.75
N ASN A 126 -7.48 22.43 13.38
CA ASN A 126 -8.19 22.97 14.53
C ASN A 126 -8.38 21.90 15.61
N PRO A 127 -7.35 21.63 16.43
CA PRO A 127 -7.43 20.65 17.50
C PRO A 127 -8.41 21.10 18.57
N ARG A 128 -9.53 20.38 18.72
CA ARG A 128 -10.54 20.57 19.77
C ARG A 128 -10.53 19.35 20.71
N GLN A 129 -11.68 19.02 21.29
CA GLN A 129 -11.87 17.84 22.15
C GLN A 129 -12.17 16.60 21.29
N GLN A 130 -11.13 16.00 20.72
CA GLN A 130 -11.25 14.74 19.97
C GLN A 130 -10.16 13.74 20.38
N SER A 131 -10.39 12.45 20.09
CA SER A 131 -9.37 11.40 20.25
C SER A 131 -8.14 11.66 19.38
N GLY A 132 -7.00 11.05 19.70
CA GLY A 132 -5.73 11.22 18.98
C GLY A 132 -4.96 12.47 19.39
N GLN A 133 -5.19 12.99 20.60
CA GLN A 133 -4.49 14.16 21.13
C GLN A 133 -2.98 13.92 21.29
N GLY A 134 -2.59 12.69 21.63
CA GLY A 134 -1.19 12.27 21.63
C GLY A 134 -0.52 12.50 20.26
N HIS A 135 -1.12 11.96 19.20
CA HIS A 135 -0.59 12.13 17.85
C HIS A 135 -0.66 13.57 17.35
N ILE A 136 -1.69 14.34 17.72
CA ILE A 136 -1.74 15.76 17.37
C ILE A 136 -0.58 16.51 18.02
N ARG A 137 -0.27 16.24 19.29
CA ARG A 137 0.91 16.84 19.96
C ARG A 137 2.21 16.45 19.26
N GLU A 138 2.40 15.17 18.94
CA GLU A 138 3.57 14.69 18.19
C GLU A 138 3.72 15.39 16.82
N ILE A 139 2.62 15.58 16.10
CA ILE A 139 2.60 16.32 14.83
C ILE A 139 3.06 17.77 15.04
N TYR A 140 2.53 18.46 16.04
CA TYR A 140 2.87 19.85 16.31
C TYR A 140 4.30 20.02 16.81
N ASP A 141 4.79 19.13 17.68
CA ASP A 141 6.19 19.10 18.11
C ASP A 141 7.14 18.94 16.92
N ALA A 142 6.80 18.06 15.97
CA ALA A 142 7.57 17.87 14.75
C ALA A 142 7.51 19.11 13.84
N ILE A 143 6.34 19.70 13.66
CA ILE A 143 6.15 20.93 12.87
C ILE A 143 6.94 22.09 13.46
N GLU A 144 6.95 22.26 14.79
CA GLU A 144 7.72 23.30 15.44
C GLU A 144 9.22 23.15 15.21
N LYS A 145 9.75 21.93 15.34
CA LYS A 145 11.16 21.63 15.02
C LYS A 145 11.49 22.00 13.56
N LEU A 146 10.59 21.68 12.62
CA LEU A 146 10.76 22.04 11.21
C LEU A 146 10.69 23.56 11.00
N ARG A 147 9.78 24.26 11.68
CA ARG A 147 9.64 25.72 11.62
C ARG A 147 10.87 26.44 12.18
N ARG A 148 11.47 25.95 13.27
CA ARG A 148 12.74 26.47 13.83
C ARG A 148 13.88 26.41 12.82
N ASN A 149 13.85 25.43 11.92
CA ASN A 149 14.80 25.28 10.81
C ASN A 149 14.42 26.12 9.56
N GLY A 150 13.48 27.06 9.68
CA GLY A 150 13.04 27.94 8.60
C GLY A 150 12.16 27.26 7.55
N ASN A 151 11.64 26.05 7.82
CA ASN A 151 10.74 25.38 6.89
C ASN A 151 9.29 25.88 7.02
N ARG A 152 8.55 25.85 5.92
CA ARG A 152 7.11 26.10 5.89
C ARG A 152 6.38 24.76 5.72
N VAL A 153 5.40 24.47 6.56
CA VAL A 153 4.65 23.22 6.53
C VAL A 153 3.19 23.51 6.21
N ASN A 154 2.66 22.86 5.18
CA ASN A 154 1.26 22.94 4.77
C ASN A 154 0.64 21.55 4.78
N LEU A 155 -0.60 21.45 5.26
CA LEU A 155 -1.39 20.22 5.23
C LEU A 155 -2.52 20.38 4.20
N ILE A 156 -2.66 19.44 3.28
CA ILE A 156 -3.70 19.44 2.25
C ILE A 156 -4.46 18.13 2.35
N TRP A 157 -5.77 18.23 2.45
CA TRP A 157 -6.64 17.08 2.28
C TRP A 157 -6.91 16.85 0.79
N LEU A 158 -6.64 15.63 0.31
CA LEU A 158 -6.99 15.20 -1.04
C LEU A 158 -7.97 14.01 -0.97
N PRO A 159 -9.13 14.09 -1.62
CA PRO A 159 -10.10 13.01 -1.57
C PRO A 159 -9.61 11.82 -2.44
N ALA A 160 -9.84 10.58 -1.98
CA ALA A 160 -9.24 9.36 -2.55
C ALA A 160 -9.56 9.08 -4.04
N ASN A 161 -10.62 9.69 -4.58
CA ASN A 161 -10.97 9.76 -6.01
C ASN A 161 -9.95 10.56 -6.85
N ALA A 162 -8.97 11.20 -6.22
CA ALA A 162 -7.74 11.68 -6.86
C ALA A 162 -6.85 10.53 -7.35
N HIS A 163 -6.89 9.32 -6.77
CA HIS A 163 -6.09 8.19 -7.27
C HIS A 163 -6.46 7.80 -8.71
N LEU A 164 -7.76 7.79 -9.03
CA LEU A 164 -8.25 7.56 -10.39
C LEU A 164 -7.87 8.69 -11.34
N ARG A 165 -7.78 9.92 -10.84
CA ARG A 165 -7.32 11.09 -11.62
C ARG A 165 -5.82 11.03 -11.86
N ASP A 166 -5.03 10.78 -10.83
CA ASP A 166 -3.60 11.06 -10.83
C ASP A 166 -2.78 9.83 -11.26
N LYS A 167 -3.27 8.61 -11.04
CA LYS A 167 -2.64 7.36 -11.52
C LYS A 167 -3.22 6.87 -12.84
N HIS A 168 -4.52 7.08 -13.07
CA HIS A 168 -5.24 6.54 -14.22
C HIS A 168 -5.73 7.62 -15.20
N ASN A 169 -5.42 8.89 -14.95
CA ASN A 169 -5.76 10.04 -15.81
C ASN A 169 -7.25 10.16 -16.16
N ILE A 170 -8.15 9.75 -15.25
CA ILE A 170 -9.59 9.78 -15.50
C ILE A 170 -10.15 11.19 -15.24
N PRO A 171 -10.80 11.83 -16.24
CA PRO A 171 -11.31 13.20 -16.13
C PRO A 171 -12.44 13.34 -15.11
N THR A 172 -12.66 14.56 -14.61
CA THR A 172 -13.62 14.85 -13.52
C THR A 172 -15.06 14.47 -13.85
N GLU A 173 -15.52 14.75 -15.08
CA GLU A 173 -16.88 14.39 -15.50
C GLU A 173 -17.12 12.88 -15.52
N ALA A 174 -16.10 12.08 -15.88
CA ALA A 174 -16.18 10.61 -15.83
C ALA A 174 -16.14 10.03 -14.40
N ARG A 175 -15.72 10.82 -13.41
CA ARG A 175 -15.72 10.43 -11.98
C ARG A 175 -16.90 10.98 -11.19
N LYS A 176 -17.67 11.91 -11.78
CA LYS A 176 -18.81 12.56 -11.14
C LYS A 176 -19.92 11.53 -10.92
N GLY A 177 -20.46 11.46 -9.71
CA GLY A 177 -21.47 10.46 -9.36
C GLY A 177 -20.93 9.03 -9.16
N LEU A 178 -19.64 8.76 -9.37
CA LEU A 178 -19.05 7.43 -9.20
C LEU A 178 -19.27 6.87 -7.78
N HIS A 179 -19.16 7.71 -6.74
CA HIS A 179 -19.44 7.28 -5.37
C HIS A 179 -20.91 6.84 -5.18
N ARG A 180 -21.85 7.53 -5.81
CA ARG A 180 -23.29 7.19 -5.77
C ARG A 180 -23.53 5.87 -6.50
N LEU A 181 -22.91 5.69 -7.66
CA LEU A 181 -23.01 4.48 -8.47
C LEU A 181 -22.39 3.27 -7.77
N LEU A 182 -21.17 3.41 -7.22
CA LEU A 182 -20.53 2.35 -6.41
C LEU A 182 -21.36 1.95 -5.20
N LYS A 183 -22.10 2.89 -4.60
CA LYS A 183 -22.99 2.65 -3.46
C LYS A 183 -24.32 2.01 -3.88
N SER A 184 -24.78 2.25 -5.12
CA SER A 184 -26.01 1.68 -5.67
C SER A 184 -25.80 0.34 -6.38
N LEU A 185 -24.56 -0.02 -6.72
CA LEU A 185 -24.24 -1.32 -7.32
C LEU A 185 -24.62 -2.46 -6.35
N SER A 186 -25.54 -3.29 -6.81
CA SER A 186 -25.91 -4.57 -6.19
C SER A 186 -25.64 -5.69 -7.19
N PRO A 187 -24.90 -6.75 -6.80
CA PRO A 187 -24.34 -6.96 -5.47
C PRO A 187 -23.18 -5.99 -5.16
N LYS A 188 -23.03 -5.68 -3.87
CA LYS A 188 -21.97 -4.81 -3.35
C LYS A 188 -20.61 -5.34 -3.82
N LEU A 189 -19.76 -4.47 -4.36
CA LEU A 189 -18.43 -4.86 -4.83
C LEU A 189 -17.68 -5.60 -3.74
N LEU A 190 -17.37 -6.87 -4.01
CA LEU A 190 -16.68 -7.76 -3.08
C LEU A 190 -15.21 -7.35 -2.97
N ASP A 191 -14.63 -7.58 -1.79
CA ASP A 191 -13.19 -7.46 -1.60
C ASP A 191 -12.48 -8.38 -2.61
N PRO A 192 -11.57 -7.88 -3.47
CA PRO A 192 -10.87 -8.69 -4.45
C PRO A 192 -10.11 -9.88 -3.85
N ASN A 193 -9.74 -9.84 -2.57
CA ASN A 193 -9.07 -10.95 -1.89
C ASN A 193 -10.05 -12.06 -1.43
N LYS A 194 -11.34 -11.71 -1.30
CA LYS A 194 -12.44 -12.61 -0.94
C LYS A 194 -13.23 -13.09 -2.16
N ALA A 195 -12.99 -12.50 -3.32
CA ALA A 195 -13.56 -12.96 -4.59
C ALA A 195 -13.09 -14.38 -4.90
N LEU A 196 -14.02 -15.20 -5.40
CA LEU A 196 -13.71 -16.54 -5.90
C LEU A 196 -12.72 -16.42 -7.06
N LEU A 197 -11.68 -17.25 -7.04
CA LEU A 197 -10.72 -17.29 -8.13
C LEU A 197 -11.38 -17.87 -9.37
N PRO A 198 -10.95 -17.47 -10.57
CA PRO A 198 -11.40 -18.10 -11.79
C PRO A 198 -10.98 -19.58 -11.78
N ALA A 199 -11.75 -20.41 -12.47
CA ALA A 199 -11.39 -21.82 -12.63
C ALA A 199 -10.02 -21.95 -13.31
N ASP A 200 -9.25 -22.94 -12.89
CA ASP A 200 -7.96 -23.23 -13.53
C ASP A 200 -8.19 -23.62 -15.00
N GLY A 201 -7.35 -23.10 -15.89
CA GLY A 201 -7.53 -23.20 -17.35
C GLY A 201 -8.39 -22.09 -17.96
N SER A 202 -8.77 -21.07 -17.18
CA SER A 202 -9.44 -19.87 -17.70
C SER A 202 -8.61 -19.17 -18.78
N ALA A 203 -9.31 -18.48 -19.69
CA ALA A 203 -8.68 -17.62 -20.67
C ALA A 203 -7.84 -16.52 -19.98
N ARG A 204 -6.73 -16.14 -20.61
CA ARG A 204 -5.89 -15.04 -20.14
C ARG A 204 -6.72 -13.75 -20.10
N HIS A 205 -6.62 -13.02 -19.00
CA HIS A 205 -7.19 -11.67 -18.90
C HIS A 205 -6.19 -10.64 -19.47
N ASP A 206 -6.62 -9.82 -20.43
CA ASP A 206 -5.77 -8.91 -21.20
C ASP A 206 -5.02 -7.88 -20.34
N LYS A 207 -5.68 -7.41 -19.28
CA LYS A 207 -5.14 -6.33 -18.41
C LYS A 207 -4.31 -6.83 -17.23
N LEU A 208 -4.14 -8.14 -17.06
CA LEU A 208 -3.42 -8.70 -15.93
C LEU A 208 -2.08 -9.28 -16.39
N GLN A 209 -1.04 -9.01 -15.60
CA GLN A 209 0.29 -9.56 -15.85
C GLN A 209 0.26 -11.09 -15.72
N VAL A 210 0.92 -11.76 -16.67
CA VAL A 210 1.14 -13.20 -16.65
C VAL A 210 2.48 -13.47 -16.00
N TYR A 211 2.50 -14.43 -15.08
CA TYR A 211 3.70 -14.90 -14.41
C TYR A 211 3.98 -16.33 -14.84
N GLU A 212 5.26 -16.66 -14.97
CA GLU A 212 5.70 -18.03 -15.04
C GLU A 212 5.83 -18.56 -13.61
N GLY A 213 5.15 -19.66 -13.31
CA GLY A 213 5.11 -20.18 -11.96
C GLY A 213 4.98 -21.69 -11.92
N PHE A 214 4.75 -22.17 -10.71
CA PHE A 214 4.74 -23.57 -10.36
C PHE A 214 3.46 -23.88 -9.60
N ALA A 215 2.77 -24.96 -9.98
CA ALA A 215 1.59 -25.48 -9.28
C ALA A 215 1.91 -26.88 -8.74
N CYS A 216 1.56 -27.13 -7.48
CA CYS A 216 1.68 -28.46 -6.90
C CYS A 216 0.65 -29.39 -7.54
N LEU A 217 1.04 -30.63 -7.82
CA LEU A 217 0.14 -31.65 -8.38
C LEU A 217 -0.82 -32.23 -7.33
N ASN A 218 -0.46 -32.14 -6.05
CA ASN A 218 -1.16 -32.82 -4.97
C ASN A 218 -2.03 -31.89 -4.12
N CYS A 219 -1.89 -30.57 -4.27
CA CYS A 219 -2.71 -29.61 -3.53
C CYS A 219 -2.87 -28.28 -4.28
N PRO A 220 -3.78 -27.39 -3.84
CA PRO A 220 -4.03 -26.10 -4.49
C PRO A 220 -2.87 -25.08 -4.39
N PHE A 221 -1.72 -25.47 -3.83
CA PHE A 221 -0.58 -24.57 -3.64
C PHE A 221 0.08 -24.23 -4.97
N ARG A 222 0.34 -22.93 -5.18
CA ARG A 222 0.94 -22.39 -6.39
C ARG A 222 1.72 -21.12 -6.09
N THR A 223 2.85 -20.95 -6.76
CA THR A 223 3.78 -19.85 -6.50
C THR A 223 4.61 -19.52 -7.73
N ILE A 224 5.09 -18.29 -7.81
CA ILE A 224 6.05 -17.84 -8.84
C ILE A 224 7.51 -18.14 -8.45
N SER A 225 7.76 -18.63 -7.23
CA SER A 225 9.11 -18.93 -6.73
C SER A 225 9.35 -20.43 -6.62
N ILE A 226 10.29 -20.94 -7.41
CA ILE A 226 10.69 -22.36 -7.35
C ILE A 226 11.26 -22.75 -5.98
N GLN A 227 11.90 -21.82 -5.27
CA GLN A 227 12.41 -22.08 -3.92
C GLN A 227 11.28 -22.31 -2.93
N LEU A 228 10.19 -21.54 -3.02
CA LEU A 228 9.00 -21.74 -2.20
C LEU A 228 8.28 -23.03 -2.56
N MET A 229 8.23 -23.40 -3.85
CA MET A 229 7.67 -24.67 -4.28
C MET A 229 8.45 -25.86 -3.70
N ARG A 230 9.78 -25.84 -3.81
CA ARG A 230 10.65 -26.89 -3.24
C ARG A 230 10.54 -26.98 -1.72
N ARG A 231 10.41 -25.84 -1.03
CA ARG A 231 10.18 -25.80 0.43
C ARG A 231 8.84 -26.43 0.80
N HIS A 232 7.78 -26.10 0.06
CA HIS A 232 6.46 -26.69 0.25
C HIS A 232 6.48 -28.21 0.11
N GLN A 233 7.22 -28.75 -0.86
CA GLN A 233 7.37 -30.20 -1.02
C GLN A 233 8.27 -30.86 0.01
N SER A 234 9.24 -30.13 0.55
CA SER A 234 10.12 -30.63 1.61
C SER A 234 9.39 -30.75 2.95
N SER A 235 8.30 -29.99 3.14
CA SER A 235 7.45 -30.00 4.33
C SER A 235 5.98 -29.87 3.92
N PRO A 236 5.40 -30.90 3.29
CA PRO A 236 4.05 -30.83 2.75
C PRO A 236 3.02 -30.77 3.88
N PRO A 237 1.98 -29.93 3.77
CA PRO A 237 0.87 -29.92 4.71
C PRO A 237 0.04 -31.23 4.60
N GLU A 238 -0.69 -31.55 5.67
CA GLU A 238 -1.59 -32.71 5.71
C GLU A 238 -2.56 -32.69 4.52
N GLY A 239 -2.56 -33.75 3.71
CA GLY A 239 -3.34 -33.84 2.46
C GLY A 239 -2.57 -33.57 1.17
N CYS A 240 -1.30 -33.15 1.24
CA CYS A 240 -0.43 -32.95 0.06
C CYS A 240 0.56 -34.12 -0.18
N SER A 241 0.60 -35.09 0.72
CA SER A 241 1.51 -36.24 0.65
C SER A 241 0.99 -37.26 -0.39
N SER A 242 1.70 -37.41 -1.51
CA SER A 242 1.60 -38.65 -2.29
C SER A 242 1.95 -39.80 -1.34
N GLY A 243 1.14 -40.85 -1.28
CA GLY A 243 1.23 -41.95 -0.31
C GLY A 243 2.49 -42.83 -0.37
N VAL A 244 3.67 -42.24 -0.59
CA VAL A 244 4.98 -42.90 -0.54
C VAL A 244 5.55 -42.69 0.86
N SER A 245 5.64 -43.79 1.60
CA SER A 245 6.03 -43.87 3.00
C SER A 245 7.28 -43.05 3.37
N HIS A 246 7.17 -42.31 4.47
CA HIS A 246 8.15 -41.41 5.09
C HIS A 246 9.46 -42.07 5.60
N THR A 247 10.15 -42.89 4.80
CA THR A 247 11.38 -43.57 5.27
C THR A 247 12.63 -43.40 4.41
N ARG A 248 12.59 -42.64 3.31
CA ARG A 248 13.80 -42.30 2.55
C ARG A 248 13.83 -40.84 2.15
N SER A 249 14.96 -40.20 2.42
CA SER A 249 15.31 -38.87 1.90
C SER A 249 15.07 -38.83 0.38
N LEU A 250 13.98 -38.19 -0.06
CA LEU A 250 13.69 -37.99 -1.49
C LEU A 250 14.86 -37.24 -2.11
N ARG A 251 15.51 -37.83 -3.12
CA ARG A 251 16.61 -37.18 -3.84
C ARG A 251 16.06 -35.94 -4.54
N ARG A 252 16.85 -34.87 -4.63
CA ARG A 252 16.47 -33.57 -5.24
C ARG A 252 15.82 -33.66 -6.63
N ARG A 253 16.09 -34.74 -7.38
CA ARG A 253 15.50 -35.04 -8.71
C ARG A 253 14.04 -35.51 -8.66
N ASP A 254 13.58 -36.12 -7.57
CA ASP A 254 12.19 -36.60 -7.40
C ASP A 254 11.21 -35.45 -7.08
N LEU A 255 11.70 -34.39 -6.44
CA LEU A 255 10.88 -33.23 -6.05
C LEU A 255 10.43 -32.41 -7.28
N ASP A 256 11.27 -32.36 -8.32
CA ASP A 256 10.96 -31.65 -9.57
C ASP A 256 9.88 -32.38 -10.42
N GLN A 257 9.41 -33.58 -10.02
CA GLN A 257 8.29 -34.31 -10.67
C GLN A 257 6.93 -34.06 -9.99
N GLN A 258 6.90 -33.39 -8.83
CA GLN A 258 5.69 -33.23 -8.01
C GLN A 258 5.05 -31.82 -8.13
N PHE A 259 5.52 -31.01 -9.08
CA PHE A 259 4.91 -29.73 -9.47
C PHE A 259 4.98 -29.55 -10.99
N GLU A 260 4.05 -28.80 -11.54
CA GLU A 260 4.03 -28.42 -12.95
C GLU A 260 4.45 -26.96 -13.14
N CYS A 261 5.15 -26.69 -14.24
CA CYS A 261 5.37 -25.33 -14.70
C CYS A 261 4.10 -24.83 -15.39
N VAL A 262 3.54 -23.74 -14.91
CA VAL A 262 2.24 -23.21 -15.36
C VAL A 262 2.32 -21.70 -15.56
N TYR A 263 1.38 -21.16 -16.34
CA TYR A 263 1.18 -19.72 -16.43
C TYR A 263 0.16 -19.29 -15.38
N LEU A 264 0.53 -18.34 -14.55
CA LEU A 264 -0.29 -17.84 -13.45
C LEU A 264 -0.71 -16.39 -13.71
N GLN A 265 -1.95 -16.06 -13.38
CA GLN A 265 -2.40 -14.68 -13.25
C GLN A 265 -2.89 -14.42 -11.82
N THR A 266 -2.81 -13.15 -11.39
CA THR A 266 -3.37 -12.68 -10.13
C THR A 266 -3.86 -11.25 -10.28
N TRP A 267 -4.97 -10.91 -9.61
CA TRP A 267 -5.41 -9.52 -9.40
C TRP A 267 -5.17 -9.05 -7.95
N THR A 268 -4.67 -9.95 -7.10
CA THR A 268 -4.38 -9.65 -5.69
C THR A 268 -2.91 -9.22 -5.54
N THR A 269 -2.60 -8.49 -4.47
CA THR A 269 -1.24 -8.00 -4.18
C THR A 269 -0.84 -8.35 -2.74
N GLY A 270 0.45 -8.26 -2.40
CA GLY A 270 0.96 -8.63 -1.06
C GLY A 270 1.38 -10.10 -0.90
N SER A 271 1.47 -10.56 0.35
CA SER A 271 1.88 -11.92 0.74
C SER A 271 0.76 -12.96 0.64
N THR A 272 -0.50 -12.53 0.63
CA THR A 272 -1.70 -13.38 0.48
C THR A 272 -2.14 -13.50 -0.98
N ARG A 273 -1.21 -13.31 -1.93
CA ARG A 273 -1.53 -13.38 -3.36
C ARG A 273 -2.06 -14.75 -3.71
N LYS A 274 -3.23 -14.76 -4.31
CA LYS A 274 -3.83 -15.97 -4.88
C LYS A 274 -3.66 -15.93 -6.38
N TYR A 275 -3.19 -17.03 -6.94
CA TYR A 275 -3.04 -17.18 -8.38
C TYR A 275 -4.20 -18.00 -8.95
N TRP A 276 -4.36 -18.06 -10.26
CA TRP A 276 -5.07 -19.14 -10.97
C TRP A 276 -4.28 -19.47 -12.23
N ILE A 277 -4.47 -20.68 -12.74
CA ILE A 277 -3.76 -21.18 -13.92
C ILE A 277 -4.49 -20.71 -15.18
N ILE A 278 -3.76 -20.19 -16.16
CA ILE A 278 -4.32 -19.77 -17.45
C ILE A 278 -3.93 -20.75 -18.56
N LYS A 279 -4.82 -20.88 -19.55
CA LYS A 279 -4.58 -21.70 -20.74
C LYS A 279 -3.84 -20.89 -21.82
N ARG A 280 -2.76 -21.45 -22.37
CA ARG A 280 -2.00 -20.85 -23.49
C ARG A 280 -1.80 -21.89 -24.58
N GLY A 281 -2.35 -21.64 -25.77
CA GLY A 281 -2.19 -22.54 -26.93
C GLY A 281 -2.83 -23.92 -26.78
N GLY A 282 -3.92 -24.06 -26.01
CA GLY A 282 -4.57 -25.36 -25.81
C GLY A 282 -4.12 -26.12 -24.55
N SER A 283 -3.01 -25.72 -23.92
CA SER A 283 -2.44 -26.38 -22.74
C SER A 283 -2.46 -25.48 -21.50
N ILE A 284 -2.62 -26.09 -20.33
CA ILE A 284 -2.44 -25.47 -19.01
C ILE A 284 -1.01 -25.66 -18.48
N VAL A 285 -0.28 -26.63 -19.03
CA VAL A 285 1.11 -26.94 -18.69
C VAL A 285 2.04 -26.23 -19.66
N ARG A 286 3.04 -25.53 -19.12
CA ARG A 286 4.13 -24.95 -19.90
C ARG A 286 5.14 -26.05 -20.22
N GLN A 287 5.29 -26.38 -21.50
CA GLN A 287 6.38 -27.23 -22.00
C GLN A 287 7.72 -26.59 -21.61
N VAL A 288 8.53 -27.31 -20.84
CA VAL A 288 9.88 -26.87 -20.46
C VAL A 288 10.85 -27.55 -21.42
N ASP A 289 11.30 -26.81 -22.43
CA ASP A 289 12.45 -27.22 -23.23
C ASP A 289 13.69 -27.27 -22.30
N SER A 290 14.43 -28.37 -22.34
CA SER A 290 15.67 -28.60 -21.56
C SER A 290 16.85 -28.72 -22.54
N PRO A 291 18.09 -28.43 -22.15
CA PRO A 291 18.57 -27.22 -21.49
C PRO A 291 19.75 -26.61 -22.29
N THR A 292 19.81 -25.28 -22.44
CA THR A 292 21.07 -24.60 -22.77
C THR A 292 21.25 -23.37 -21.88
N LEU A 293 22.33 -23.42 -21.11
CA LEU A 293 22.82 -22.43 -20.16
C LEU A 293 22.77 -20.99 -20.69
N LEU A 294 22.42 -20.03 -19.83
CA LEU A 294 23.35 -18.95 -19.46
C LEU A 294 22.90 -18.21 -18.18
N PHE A 295 23.82 -18.27 -17.23
CA PHE A 295 24.05 -17.49 -16.01
C PHE A 295 23.44 -16.09 -15.93
N LEU A 296 22.92 -15.74 -14.74
CA LEU A 296 23.44 -14.62 -13.95
C LEU A 296 22.99 -14.72 -12.49
N ILE A 297 23.98 -14.99 -11.64
CA ILE A 297 24.00 -14.76 -10.20
C ILE A 297 24.22 -13.25 -9.98
N VAL A 298 23.73 -12.72 -8.86
CA VAL A 298 24.36 -11.70 -7.97
C VAL A 298 23.35 -10.62 -7.52
N VAL A 299 22.81 -10.75 -6.30
CA VAL A 299 23.15 -10.04 -5.03
C VAL A 299 22.54 -8.63 -4.94
N TYR A 300 21.63 -8.47 -3.98
CA TYR A 300 21.25 -7.21 -3.33
C TYR A 300 22.25 -6.91 -2.20
N PRO A 301 22.67 -5.64 -1.98
CA PRO A 301 22.97 -5.17 -0.63
C PRO A 301 21.69 -4.91 0.17
#